data_AF-A0A1M5E1V9-F1
#
_entry.id   AF-A0A1M5E1V9-F1
#
_cell.length_a   1.000
_cell.length_b   1.000
_cell.length_c   1.000
_cell.angle_alpha   90.00
_cell.angle_beta   90.00
_cell.angle_gamma   90.00
#
_symmetry.space_group_name_H-M   'P 1'
#
loop_
_entity.id
_entity.type
_entity.pdbx_description
1 polymer ?
#
loop_
_entity_poly.entity_id
_entity_poly.type
_entity_poly.pdbx_seq_one_letter_code
_entity_poly.pdbx_strand_id
1 'polypeptide(L)'
;MKNFFKTTLYLFVFASAGILFQISCSNSESASQLPQSTTTNKLIYYKISGGLQNGIWTCNYDGSNETQVPITLPANVVFSGNTVKISPDGQKIFFLAGSIGSNVTSVYSCDIDGNNLQPILSATWPDGIELSDLN
;
A
#
# COMPACT_ATOMS: atom_id res chain seq x y z
N MET A 1 -60.23 -3.05 -26.61
CA MET A 1 -59.34 -2.96 -25.43
C MET A 1 -58.70 -4.30 -25.01
N LYS A 2 -58.65 -5.35 -25.86
CA LYS A 2 -58.02 -6.65 -25.52
C LYS A 2 -56.54 -6.77 -25.90
N ASN A 3 -56.03 -5.82 -26.69
CA ASN A 3 -54.67 -5.90 -27.25
C ASN A 3 -53.61 -5.19 -26.39
N PHE A 4 -54.01 -4.33 -25.45
CA PHE A 4 -53.09 -3.63 -24.54
C PHE A 4 -52.48 -4.58 -23.50
N PHE A 5 -53.21 -5.59 -23.04
CA PHE A 5 -52.74 -6.51 -22.00
C PHE A 5 -51.60 -7.42 -22.47
N LYS A 6 -51.58 -7.78 -23.77
CA LYS A 6 -50.52 -8.62 -24.34
C LYS A 6 -49.21 -7.86 -24.46
N THR A 7 -49.26 -6.61 -24.89
CA THR A 7 -48.06 -5.77 -25.04
C THR A 7 -47.36 -5.50 -23.71
N THR A 8 -48.12 -5.24 -22.64
CA THR A 8 -47.55 -5.09 -21.29
C THR A 8 -46.95 -6.39 -20.76
N LEU A 9 -47.57 -7.54 -21.05
CA LEU A 9 -47.05 -8.84 -20.67
C LEU A 9 -45.71 -9.16 -21.37
N TYR A 10 -45.57 -8.85 -22.66
CA TYR A 10 -44.31 -9.05 -23.38
C TYR A 10 -43.16 -8.17 -22.86
N LEU A 11 -43.46 -6.92 -22.49
CA LEU A 11 -42.44 -6.02 -21.93
C LEU A 11 -41.93 -6.50 -20.57
N PHE A 12 -42.83 -7.04 -19.75
CA PHE A 12 -42.49 -7.56 -18.43
C PHE A 12 -41.63 -8.83 -18.51
N VAL A 13 -41.94 -9.74 -19.45
CA VAL A 13 -41.14 -10.95 -19.69
C VAL A 13 -39.73 -10.59 -20.17
N PHE A 14 -39.60 -9.63 -21.09
CA PHE A 14 -38.29 -9.17 -21.57
C PHE A 14 -37.44 -8.52 -20.46
N ALA A 15 -38.05 -7.69 -19.61
CA ALA A 15 -37.37 -7.07 -18.47
C ALA A 15 -36.90 -8.10 -17.43
N SER A 16 -37.72 -9.13 -17.15
CA SER A 16 -37.36 -10.19 -16.19
C SER A 16 -36.20 -11.07 -16.66
N ALA A 17 -36.08 -11.32 -17.97
CA ALA A 17 -34.97 -12.07 -18.54
C ALA A 17 -33.62 -11.33 -18.40
N GLY A 18 -33.61 -10.00 -18.52
CA GLY A 18 -32.41 -9.18 -18.35
C GLY A 18 -31.86 -9.19 -16.92
N ILE A 19 -32.75 -9.28 -15.92
CA ILE A 19 -32.36 -9.33 -14.50
C ILE A 19 -31.72 -10.68 -14.15
N LEU A 20 -32.23 -11.77 -14.72
CA LEU A 20 -31.67 -13.12 -14.51
C LEU A 20 -30.29 -13.31 -15.14
N PHE A 21 -30.00 -12.59 -16.23
CA PHE A 21 -28.67 -12.64 -16.86
C PHE A 21 -27.58 -12.03 -15.96
N GLN A 22 -27.88 -10.94 -15.25
CA GLN A 22 -26.97 -10.30 -14.30
C GLN A 22 -26.63 -11.20 -13.10
N ILE A 23 -27.61 -11.97 -12.60
CA ILE A 23 -27.41 -12.90 -11.49
C ILE A 23 -26.55 -14.11 -11.91
N SER A 24 -26.62 -14.52 -13.17
CA SER A 24 -25.75 -15.59 -13.68
C SER A 24 -24.29 -15.15 -13.83
N CYS A 25 -24.01 -13.86 -13.99
CA CYS A 25 -22.66 -13.31 -14.09
C CYS A 25 -22.00 -13.05 -12.73
N SER A 26 -22.69 -13.25 -11.59
CA SER A 26 -22.13 -12.97 -10.25
C SER A 26 -21.51 -14.19 -9.55
N ASN A 27 -21.46 -15.36 -10.18
CA ASN A 27 -20.73 -16.50 -9.62
C ASN A 27 -19.27 -16.48 -10.10
N SER A 28 -18.43 -15.63 -9.50
CA SER A 28 -16.98 -15.73 -9.65
C SER A 28 -16.37 -16.61 -8.56
N GLU A 29 -16.01 -17.82 -8.98
CA GLU A 29 -14.74 -18.50 -8.65
C GLU A 29 -14.43 -18.82 -7.18
N SER A 30 -14.67 -20.08 -6.80
CA SER A 30 -13.91 -20.73 -5.72
C SER A 30 -12.48 -21.02 -6.21
N ALA A 31 -11.62 -20.00 -6.22
CA ALA A 31 -10.19 -20.18 -6.38
C ALA A 31 -9.53 -20.33 -5.00
N SER A 32 -8.83 -21.44 -4.81
CA SER A 32 -7.99 -21.72 -3.63
C SER A 32 -7.09 -20.52 -3.31
N GLN A 33 -7.29 -19.91 -2.14
CA GLN A 33 -6.50 -18.76 -1.70
C GLN A 33 -5.07 -19.21 -1.38
N LEU A 34 -4.18 -19.09 -2.37
CA LEU A 34 -2.81 -18.65 -2.12
C LEU A 34 -2.90 -17.32 -1.34
N PRO A 35 -1.98 -17.03 -0.40
CA PRO A 35 -2.04 -15.79 0.37
C PRO A 35 -2.14 -14.62 -0.61
N GLN A 36 -3.33 -14.03 -0.65
CA GLN A 36 -3.63 -12.97 -1.58
C GLN A 36 -2.82 -11.79 -1.07
N SER A 37 -1.65 -11.57 -1.67
CA SER A 37 -0.90 -10.34 -1.50
C SER A 37 -1.91 -9.25 -1.77
N THR A 38 -2.31 -8.53 -0.73
CA THR A 38 -3.15 -7.35 -0.85
C THR A 38 -2.27 -6.36 -1.58
N THR A 39 -2.29 -6.43 -2.92
CA THR A 39 -1.58 -5.50 -3.78
C THR A 39 -2.20 -4.16 -3.46
N THR A 40 -1.57 -3.46 -2.52
CA THR A 40 -1.85 -2.08 -2.24
C THR A 40 -1.50 -1.43 -3.57
N ASN A 41 -2.49 -0.90 -4.30
CA ASN A 41 -2.31 -0.25 -5.61
C ASN A 41 -1.51 1.06 -5.50
N LYS A 42 -0.48 1.06 -4.66
CA LYS A 42 0.32 2.19 -4.24
C LYS A 42 1.80 1.85 -4.35
N LEU A 43 2.57 2.86 -4.72
CA LEU A 43 4.01 2.90 -4.58
C LEU A 43 4.35 3.44 -3.20
N ILE A 44 5.50 3.02 -2.69
CA ILE A 44 6.20 3.68 -1.60
C ILE A 44 7.58 4.08 -2.10
N TYR A 45 8.01 5.29 -1.78
CA TYR A 45 9.30 5.81 -2.21
C TYR A 45 9.83 6.87 -1.24
N TYR A 46 11.13 7.07 -1.29
CA TYR A 46 11.78 8.16 -0.60
C TYR A 46 11.82 9.39 -1.51
N LYS A 47 11.29 10.51 -1.04
CA LYS A 47 11.27 11.78 -1.77
C LYS A 47 12.32 12.71 -1.20
N ILE A 48 13.23 13.15 -2.07
CA ILE A 48 14.20 14.22 -1.79
C ILE A 48 13.62 15.50 -2.38
N SER A 49 13.21 16.43 -1.55
CA SER A 49 12.88 17.78 -1.99
C SER A 49 14.06 18.68 -1.63
N GLY A 50 14.41 19.67 -2.47
CA GLY A 50 15.59 20.53 -2.28
C GLY A 50 15.61 21.41 -1.00
N GLY A 51 14.80 21.09 0.01
CA GLY A 51 14.76 21.68 1.34
C GLY A 51 14.71 20.61 2.44
N LEU A 52 14.00 20.88 3.54
CA LEU A 52 13.95 20.00 4.74
C LEU A 52 12.88 18.88 4.68
N GLN A 53 12.09 18.77 3.61
CA GLN A 53 11.01 17.78 3.51
C GLN A 53 11.50 16.50 2.82
N ASN A 54 12.59 15.93 3.31
CA ASN A 54 12.95 14.57 2.96
C ASN A 54 12.06 13.60 3.74
N GLY A 55 11.57 12.55 3.09
CA GLY A 55 10.74 11.60 3.79
C GLY A 55 10.21 10.48 2.91
N ILE A 56 9.34 9.67 3.51
CA ILE A 56 8.71 8.54 2.86
C ILE A 56 7.33 8.95 2.40
N TRP A 57 7.02 8.62 1.15
CA TRP A 57 5.80 9.02 0.47
C TRP A 57 5.13 7.81 -0.17
N THR A 58 3.83 7.93 -0.37
CA THR A 58 3.03 6.97 -1.13
C THR A 58 2.23 7.68 -2.20
N CYS A 59 1.97 7.00 -3.29
CA CYS A 59 1.03 7.44 -4.34
C CYS A 59 0.42 6.20 -4.99
N ASN A 60 -0.68 6.37 -5.73
CA ASN A 60 -1.22 5.30 -6.56
C ASN A 60 -0.24 4.95 -7.72
N TYR A 61 -0.40 3.78 -8.34
CA TYR A 61 0.43 3.40 -9.51
C TYR A 61 0.30 4.32 -10.72
N ASP A 62 -0.80 5.07 -10.83
CA ASP A 62 -0.98 6.11 -11.86
C ASP A 62 -0.36 7.47 -11.47
N GLY A 63 0.28 7.55 -10.30
CA GLY A 63 0.88 8.76 -9.74
C GLY A 63 -0.10 9.68 -9.00
N SER A 64 -1.39 9.36 -8.97
CA SER A 64 -2.39 10.13 -8.21
C SER A 64 -2.29 9.91 -6.70
N ASN A 65 -2.95 10.75 -5.91
CA ASN A 65 -3.02 10.63 -4.45
C ASN A 65 -1.65 10.54 -3.76
N GLU A 66 -0.68 11.33 -4.23
CA GLU A 66 0.61 11.47 -3.54
C GLU A 66 0.38 12.04 -2.13
N THR A 67 0.89 11.33 -1.12
CA THR A 67 0.79 11.72 0.28
C THR A 67 2.03 11.30 1.07
N GLN A 68 2.44 12.12 2.02
CA GLN A 68 3.57 11.84 2.89
C GLN A 68 3.13 10.90 4.02
N VAL A 69 3.96 9.90 4.32
CA VAL A 69 3.76 9.08 5.52
C VAL A 69 4.20 9.90 6.74
N PRO A 70 3.33 10.12 7.75
CA PRO A 70 3.58 11.05 8.85
C PRO A 70 4.49 10.43 9.93
N ILE A 71 5.73 10.10 9.55
CA ILE A 71 6.72 9.50 10.45
C ILE A 71 7.36 10.60 11.30
N THR A 72 7.26 10.47 12.62
CA THR A 72 7.95 11.34 13.58
C THR A 72 9.16 10.62 14.15
N LEU A 73 10.36 10.99 13.71
CA LEU A 73 11.60 10.43 14.24
C LEU A 73 11.92 10.98 15.64
N PRO A 74 12.60 10.19 16.50
CA PRO A 74 13.12 10.70 17.77
C PRO A 74 14.07 11.88 17.58
N ALA A 75 14.24 12.69 18.62
CA ALA A 75 15.19 13.80 18.61
C ALA A 75 16.59 13.32 18.22
N ASN A 76 17.28 14.10 17.39
CA ASN A 76 18.61 13.80 16.84
C ASN A 76 18.70 12.54 15.96
N VAL A 77 17.58 11.94 15.55
CA VAL A 77 17.56 10.84 14.57
C VAL A 77 17.16 11.38 13.20
N VAL A 78 17.88 10.97 12.16
CA VAL A 78 17.63 11.36 10.76
C VAL A 78 17.59 10.12 9.87
N PHE A 79 16.86 10.23 8.75
CA PHE A 79 16.92 9.20 7.71
C PHE A 79 18.37 9.02 7.24
N SER A 80 18.79 7.76 7.15
CA SER A 80 20.15 7.37 6.77
C SER A 80 20.10 6.59 5.47
N GLY A 81 20.10 7.30 4.34
CA GLY A 81 19.93 6.73 3.01
C GLY A 81 18.54 7.01 2.42
N ASN A 82 18.24 6.39 1.29
CA ASN A 82 17.03 6.62 0.50
C ASN A 82 16.24 5.33 0.22
N THR A 83 16.61 4.21 0.85
CA THR A 83 15.94 2.93 0.68
C THR A 83 14.76 2.81 1.61
N VAL A 84 13.60 2.47 1.04
CA VAL A 84 12.37 2.14 1.76
C VAL A 84 11.81 0.84 1.21
N LYS A 85 11.30 -0.01 2.10
CA LYS A 85 10.66 -1.29 1.78
C LYS A 85 9.31 -1.37 2.47
N ILE A 86 8.39 -2.15 1.90
CA ILE A 86 7.09 -2.45 2.49
C ILE A 86 6.97 -3.96 2.69
N SER A 87 6.30 -4.38 3.77
CA SER A 87 5.99 -5.79 3.98
C SER A 87 5.06 -6.33 2.88
N PRO A 88 5.08 -7.64 2.59
CA PRO A 88 4.21 -8.24 1.56
C PRO A 88 2.71 -8.04 1.79
N ASP A 89 2.29 -7.87 3.04
CA ASP A 89 0.92 -7.57 3.44
C ASP A 89 0.56 -6.07 3.37
N GLY A 90 1.52 -5.20 3.04
CA GLY A 90 1.31 -3.76 2.91
C GLY A 90 1.17 -3.01 4.23
N GLN A 91 1.33 -3.67 5.38
CA GLN A 91 1.05 -3.08 6.70
C GLN A 91 2.23 -2.35 7.33
N LYS A 92 3.47 -2.75 7.01
CA LYS A 92 4.69 -2.23 7.63
C LYS A 92 5.62 -1.59 6.61
N ILE A 93 6.29 -0.52 7.02
CA ILE A 93 7.34 0.17 6.29
C ILE A 93 8.67 -0.09 6.99
N PHE A 94 9.72 -0.35 6.23
CA PHE A 94 11.09 -0.50 6.71
C PHE A 94 12.00 0.52 6.04
N PHE A 95 12.84 1.20 6.83
CA PHE A 95 13.78 2.21 6.35
C PHE A 95 14.96 2.34 7.29
N LEU A 96 16.02 3.00 6.83
CA LEU A 96 17.23 3.24 7.61
C LEU A 96 17.21 4.62 8.26
N ALA A 97 17.58 4.70 9.53
CA ALA A 97 17.79 5.95 10.25
C ALA A 97 18.94 5.83 11.25
N GLY A 98 19.63 6.95 11.48
CA GLY A 98 20.80 7.04 12.34
C GLY A 98 20.74 8.26 13.24
N SER A 99 21.42 8.19 14.39
CA SER A 99 21.54 9.36 15.27
C SER A 99 22.64 10.29 14.78
N ILE A 100 22.37 11.59 14.72
CA ILE A 100 23.35 12.61 14.34
C ILE A 100 24.55 12.52 15.30
N GLY A 101 25.76 12.42 14.75
CA GLY A 101 27.00 12.31 15.52
C GLY A 101 27.26 10.93 16.16
N SER A 102 26.44 9.92 15.82
CA SER A 102 26.67 8.53 16.21
C SER A 102 27.15 7.70 15.03
N ASN A 103 27.90 6.63 15.32
CA ASN A 103 28.35 5.65 14.32
C ASN A 103 27.36 4.48 14.19
N VAL A 104 26.11 4.68 14.63
CA VAL A 104 25.07 3.66 14.67
C VAL A 104 23.99 3.97 13.64
N THR A 105 23.73 3.00 12.78
CA THR A 105 22.61 2.99 11.83
C THR A 105 21.66 1.87 12.20
N SER A 106 20.37 2.16 12.18
CA SER A 106 19.33 1.19 12.50
C SER A 106 18.30 1.06 11.39
N VAL A 107 17.78 -0.15 11.23
CA VAL A 107 16.52 -0.38 10.53
C VAL A 107 15.39 -0.03 11.48
N TYR A 108 14.50 0.86 11.05
CA TYR A 108 13.26 1.17 11.72
C TYR A 108 12.10 0.50 11.01
N SER A 109 11.09 0.11 11.79
CA SER A 109 9.78 -0.30 11.30
C SER A 109 8.71 0.66 11.82
N CYS A 110 7.73 0.98 10.99
CA CYS A 110 6.47 1.61 11.40
C CYS A 110 5.31 1.02 10.61
N ASP A 111 4.09 1.33 11.03
CA ASP A 111 2.88 1.04 10.25
C ASP A 111 2.81 1.92 8.99
N ILE A 112 2.01 1.49 8.02
CA ILE A 112 1.79 2.22 6.75
C ILE A 112 1.24 3.64 6.95
N ASP A 113 0.62 3.91 8.09
CA ASP A 113 0.11 5.22 8.50
C ASP A 113 1.14 6.04 9.31
N GLY A 114 2.36 5.52 9.51
CA GLY A 114 3.44 6.17 10.25
C GLY A 114 3.48 5.88 11.75
N ASN A 115 2.49 5.15 12.29
CA ASN A 115 2.42 4.83 13.72
C ASN A 115 3.36 3.68 14.12
N ASN A 116 3.45 3.42 15.43
CA ASN A 116 4.21 2.30 16.00
C ASN A 116 5.67 2.22 15.52
N LEU A 117 6.31 3.39 15.41
CA LEU A 117 7.71 3.51 15.03
C LEU A 117 8.63 2.87 16.09
N GLN A 118 9.48 1.96 15.67
CA GLN A 118 10.47 1.31 16.54
C GLN A 118 11.70 0.85 15.73
N PRO A 119 12.91 0.88 16.32
CA PRO A 119 14.08 0.24 15.73
C PRO A 119 13.94 -1.29 15.85
N ILE A 120 14.35 -2.03 14.82
CA ILE A 120 14.30 -3.51 14.81
C ILE A 120 15.69 -4.15 14.74
N LEU A 121 16.66 -3.44 14.18
CA LEU A 121 18.04 -3.91 14.03
C LEU A 121 18.98 -2.70 14.01
N SER A 122 20.15 -2.81 14.61
CA SER A 122 21.18 -1.77 14.63
C SER A 122 22.54 -2.35 14.29
N ALA A 123 23.34 -1.57 13.56
CA ALA A 123 24.75 -1.84 13.32
C ALA A 123 25.59 -0.63 13.70
N THR A 124 26.80 -0.91 14.15
CA THR A 124 27.80 0.09 14.51
C THR A 124 29.00 -0.08 13.60
N TRP A 125 29.57 1.03 13.12
CA TRP A 125 30.80 1.02 12.33
C TRP A 125 31.90 0.15 13.00
N PRO A 126 32.64 -0.70 12.26
CA PRO A 126 32.76 -0.74 10.79
C PRO A 126 31.65 -1.49 10.06
N ASP A 127 30.74 -2.16 10.78
CA ASP A 127 29.66 -2.91 10.17
C ASP A 127 28.54 -1.97 9.70
N GLY A 128 27.91 -2.31 8.57
CA GLY A 128 26.81 -1.55 7.97
C GLY A 128 25.58 -2.43 7.76
N ILE A 129 24.41 -1.79 7.63
CA ILE A 129 23.16 -2.46 7.24
C ILE A 129 22.64 -1.81 5.97
N GLU A 130 22.25 -2.65 5.01
CA GLU A 130 21.54 -2.26 3.80
C GLU A 130 20.23 -3.02 3.69
N LEU A 131 19.21 -2.38 3.13
CA LEU A 131 17.91 -3.00 2.88
C LEU A 131 17.85 -3.43 1.41
N SER A 132 17.91 -4.74 1.16
CA SER A 132 17.77 -5.32 -0.17
C SER A 132 16.58 -6.26 -0.24
N ASP A 133 16.09 -6.52 -1.46
CA ASP A 133 15.10 -7.57 -1.67
C ASP A 133 15.78 -8.95 -1.59
N LEU A 134 15.05 -9.96 -1.14
CA LEU A 134 15.46 -11.35 -1.28
C LEU A 134 15.28 -11.72 -2.75
N ASN A 135 16.41 -11.92 -3.46
CA ASN A 135 16.44 -12.34 -4.87
C ASN A 135 15.55 -13.55 -5.16
#